data_AF-A0A2G9N2I1-F1
#
_entry.id   AF-A0A2G9N2I1-F1
#
_cell.length_a   1.000
_cell.length_b   1.000
_cell.length_c   1.000
_cell.angle_alpha   90.00
_cell.angle_beta   90.00
_cell.angle_gamma   90.00
#
_symmetry.space_group_name_H-M   'P 1'
#
loop_
_entity.id
_entity.type
_entity.pdbx_description
1 polymer ?
#
loop_
_entity_poly.entity_id
_entity_poly.type
_entity_poly.pdbx_seq_one_letter_code
_entity_poly.pdbx_strand_id
1 'polypeptide(L)' 'MTLKKISPDPKDVPYFALALKLRCPIWTNDKLLKKQKKVKIISTSEFY' A
#
# COMPACT_ATOMS: atom_id res chain seq x y z
N MET A 1 0.85 -18.74 -2.39
CA MET A 1 0.45 -17.40 -2.90
C MET A 1 1.64 -16.46 -2.76
N THR A 2 2.29 -16.05 -3.86
CA THR A 2 3.57 -15.30 -3.84
C THR A 2 3.36 -13.80 -3.63
N LEU A 3 4.14 -13.20 -2.72
CA LEU A 3 4.12 -11.79 -2.29
C LEU A 3 4.32 -10.76 -3.43
N LYS A 4 4.82 -11.19 -4.59
CA LYS A 4 4.99 -10.37 -5.81
C LYS A 4 3.73 -9.67 -6.31
N LYS A 5 2.53 -10.09 -5.89
CA LYS A 5 1.26 -9.50 -6.33
C LYS A 5 0.80 -8.26 -5.56
N ILE A 6 1.49 -7.84 -4.49
CA ILE A 6 1.01 -6.78 -3.59
C ILE A 6 1.83 -5.49 -3.73
N SER A 7 3.16 -5.60 -3.76
CA SER A 7 4.04 -4.52 -4.20
C SER A 7 5.18 -5.11 -5.05
N PRO A 8 5.54 -4.49 -6.18
CA PRO A 8 6.71 -4.87 -6.96
C PRO A 8 8.04 -4.55 -6.26
N ASP A 9 8.06 -3.65 -5.26
CA ASP A 9 9.29 -3.24 -4.56
C ASP A 9 9.41 -3.91 -3.18
N PRO A 10 10.49 -4.65 -2.91
CA PRO A 10 10.74 -5.27 -1.61
C PRO A 10 10.86 -4.27 -0.45
N LYS A 11 11.14 -2.99 -0.72
CA LYS A 11 11.20 -1.93 0.31
C LYS A 11 9.83 -1.53 0.86
N ASP A 12 8.75 -1.80 0.13
CA ASP A 12 7.40 -1.46 0.57
C ASP A 12 6.82 -2.47 1.57
N VAL A 13 7.39 -3.68 1.60
CA VAL A 13 6.96 -4.80 2.44
C VAL A 13 6.77 -4.42 3.92
N PRO A 14 7.72 -3.74 4.61
CA PRO A 14 7.52 -3.34 6.00
C PRO A 14 6.33 -2.38 6.20
N TYR A 15 6.06 -1.47 5.25
CA TYR A 15 4.93 -0.56 5.34
C TYR A 15 3.60 -1.29 5.19
N PHE A 16 3.52 -2.24 4.25
CA PHE A 16 2.35 -3.11 4.12
C PHE A 16 2.13 -3.99 5.35
N ALA A 17 3.20 -4.56 5.93
CA ALA A 17 3.11 -5.35 7.15
C ALA A 17 2.60 -4.52 8.33
N LEU A 18 3.11 -3.31 8.50
CA LEU A 18 2.68 -2.38 9.55
C LEU A 18 1.23 -1.97 9.36
N ALA A 19 0.84 -1.61 8.13
CA ALA A 19 -0.52 -1.20 7.81
C ALA A 19 -1.54 -2.31 8.05
N LEU A 20 -1.21 -3.56 7.70
CA LEU A 20 -2.04 -4.72 7.99
C LEU A 20 -2.13 -4.99 9.50
N LYS A 21 -1.02 -4.84 10.23
CA LYS A 21 -0.98 -5.05 11.68
C LYS A 21 -1.80 -4.00 12.43
N LEU A 22 -1.71 -2.74 12.02
CA LEU A 22 -2.38 -1.60 12.64
C LEU A 22 -3.77 -1.32 12.06
N ARG A 23 -4.17 -2.03 11.00
CA ARG A 23 -5.40 -1.79 10.23
C ARG A 23 -5.53 -0.33 9.76
N CYS A 24 -4.40 0.29 9.41
CA CYS A 24 -4.36 1.66 8.94
C CYS A 24 -4.16 1.74 7.42
N PRO A 25 -4.63 2.81 6.76
CA PRO A 25 -4.36 3.03 5.35
C PRO A 25 -2.90 3.43 5.12
N ILE A 26 -2.35 3.09 3.95
CA ILE A 26 -1.02 3.55 3.51
C ILE A 26 -1.20 4.82 2.70
N TRP A 27 -0.43 5.84 3.05
CA TRP A 27 -0.32 7.03 2.23
C TRP A 27 0.82 6.89 1.22
N THR A 28 0.47 7.04 -0.07
CA THR A 28 1.44 7.03 -1.16
C THR A 28 0.85 7.71 -2.39
N ASN A 29 1.70 8.40 -3.15
CA ASN A 29 1.35 8.97 -4.45
C ASN A 29 1.66 8.01 -5.61
N ASP A 30 2.16 6.81 -5.32
CA ASP A 30 2.36 5.79 -6.34
C ASP A 30 1.02 5.17 -6.77
N LYS A 31 0.64 5.46 -8.01
CA LYS A 31 -0.61 4.99 -8.62
C LYS A 31 -0.61 3.48 -8.86
N LEU A 32 0.55 2.83 -8.93
CA LEU A 32 0.64 1.38 -9.11
C LEU A 32 0.16 0.62 -7.88
N LEU A 33 0.41 1.17 -6.68
CA LEU A 33 -0.02 0.57 -5.42
C LEU A 33 -1.53 0.70 -5.17
N LYS A 34 -2.23 1.61 -5.87
CA LYS A 34 -3.71 1.67 -5.84
C LYS A 34 -4.38 0.47 -6.54
N LYS A 35 -3.65 -0.33 -7.33
CA LYS A 35 -4.22 -1.50 -8.01
C LYS A 35 -4.47 -2.68 -7.08
N GLN A 36 -3.80 -2.77 -5.93
CA GLN A 36 -4.06 -3.83 -4.95
C GLN A 36 -5.25 -3.47 -4.05
N LYS A 37 -5.99 -4.49 -3.58
CA LYS A 37 -7.21 -4.33 -2.75
C LYS A 37 -7.02 -4.73 -1.28
N LYS A 38 -5.80 -5.06 -0.85
CA LYS A 38 -5.53 -5.60 0.49
C LYS A 38 -5.42 -4.51 1.55
N VAL A 39 -4.87 -3.37 1.19
CA VAL A 39 -4.70 -2.22 2.09
C VAL A 39 -5.26 -0.99 1.40
N LYS A 40 -6.00 -0.17 2.16
CA LYS A 40 -6.54 1.11 1.68
C LYS A 40 -5.36 2.04 1.41
N ILE A 41 -5.28 2.56 0.18
CA ILE A 41 -4.25 3.51 -0.24
C ILE A 41 -4.91 4.89 -0.33
N ILE A 42 -4.27 5.90 0.26
CA ILE A 42 -4.65 7.31 0.20
C ILE A 42 -3.54 8.09 -0.51
N SER A 43 -3.90 9.03 -1.38
CA SER A 43 -2.96 9.94 -2.05
C SER A 43 -3.15 11.37 -1.61
N THR A 44 -2.13 12.23 -1.77
CA THR A 44 -2.24 13.66 -1.45
C THR A 44 -3.36 14.36 -2.21
N SER A 45 -3.65 13.91 -3.44
CA SER A 45 -4.75 14.42 -4.28
C SER A 45 -6.15 14.16 -3.73
N GLU A 46 -6.29 13.38 -2.66
CA GLU A 46 -7.59 13.17 -1.99
C GLU A 46 -7.84 14.19 -0.86
N PHE A 47 -6.84 15.03 -0.55
CA PHE A 47 -6.88 16.03 0.52
C PHE A 47 -6.88 17.49 0.00
N TYR A 48 -6.78 17.68 -1.32
CA TYR A 48 -6.85 18.97 -2.03
C TYR A 48 -7.99 18.93 -3.05
#